data_AF-A0A2S2NDK0-F1
#
_entry.id   AF-A0A2S2NDK0-F1
#
_cell.length_a   1.000
_cell.length_b   1.000
_cell.length_c   1.000
_cell.angle_alpha   90.00
_cell.angle_beta   90.00
_cell.angle_gamma   90.00
#
_symmetry.space_group_name_H-M   'P 1'
#
loop_
_entity.id
_entity.type
_entity.pdbx_description
1 polymer ?
#
loop_
_entity_poly.entity_id
_entity_poly.type
_entity_poly.pdbx_seq_one_letter_code
_entity_poly.pdbx_strand_id
1 'polypeptide(L)'
;MEGLQFCQYIQNKFHKYGIKLYMLTEPQGLIIKFSLYVGVLNDLGGKGHAANMVLHLMPEKLNNGHALYMDNFYNSYDLASKLIEKNTFFTGTLELNRKNTPKDVVMSKLKKGETVAKYSQGVMIGKWRDKRDVAYIST
;
A
#
# COMPACT_ATOMS: atom_id res chain seq x y z
N MET A 1 -9.15 -32.91 -15.40
CA MET A 1 -7.95 -32.24 -14.88
C MET A 1 -8.43 -31.04 -14.08
N GLU A 2 -8.35 -31.10 -12.75
CA GLU A 2 -8.64 -29.92 -11.92
C GLU A 2 -7.50 -28.91 -12.11
N GLY A 3 -7.85 -27.69 -12.53
CA GLY A 3 -6.88 -26.61 -12.67
C GLY A 3 -6.35 -26.15 -11.31
N LEU A 4 -5.18 -25.51 -11.32
CA LEU A 4 -4.56 -24.94 -10.11
C LEU A 4 -5.53 -23.94 -9.46
N GLN A 5 -6.04 -24.26 -8.26
CA GLN A 5 -7.17 -23.54 -7.63
C GLN A 5 -6.88 -22.07 -7.28
N PHE A 6 -5.62 -21.68 -7.16
CA PHE A 6 -5.20 -20.32 -6.79
C PHE A 6 -4.67 -19.48 -7.96
N CYS A 7 -4.80 -19.97 -9.20
CA CYS A 7 -4.55 -19.13 -10.37
C CYS A 7 -5.53 -17.95 -10.41
N GLN A 8 -5.01 -16.75 -10.64
CA GLN A 8 -5.77 -15.52 -10.69
C GLN A 8 -5.77 -14.92 -12.09
N TYR A 9 -6.92 -14.36 -12.47
CA TYR A 9 -7.02 -13.48 -13.61
C TYR A 9 -6.70 -12.03 -13.21
N ILE A 10 -5.71 -11.41 -13.84
CA ILE A 10 -5.30 -10.02 -13.60
C ILE A 10 -5.36 -9.27 -14.94
N GLN A 11 -6.44 -8.51 -15.13
CA GLN A 11 -6.78 -7.85 -16.39
C GLN A 11 -5.65 -6.98 -16.97
N ASN A 12 -4.93 -6.26 -16.10
CA ASN A 12 -3.93 -5.26 -16.49
C ASN A 12 -2.49 -5.81 -16.54
N LYS A 13 -2.31 -7.14 -16.65
CA LYS A 13 -1.01 -7.78 -16.81
C LYS A 13 -0.90 -8.43 -18.19
N PHE A 14 0.33 -8.48 -18.73
CA PHE A 14 0.61 -9.09 -20.03
C PHE A 14 0.17 -10.56 -20.07
N HIS A 15 0.63 -11.35 -19.10
CA HIS A 15 0.08 -12.67 -18.81
C HIS A 15 -1.08 -12.54 -17.83
N LYS A 16 -2.30 -12.65 -18.34
CA LYS A 16 -3.51 -12.39 -17.55
C LYS A 16 -3.84 -13.47 -16.54
N TYR A 17 -3.41 -14.71 -16.77
CA TYR A 17 -3.63 -15.83 -15.84
C TYR A 17 -2.30 -16.23 -15.22
N GLY A 18 -2.24 -16.30 -13.89
CA GLY A 18 -1.03 -16.72 -13.18
C GLY A 18 -1.18 -16.73 -11.67
N ILE A 19 -0.08 -17.03 -10.98
CA ILE A 19 0.00 -17.02 -9.52
C ILE A 19 0.36 -15.61 -9.07
N LYS A 20 -0.43 -15.05 -8.15
CA LYS A 20 -0.16 -13.74 -7.56
C LYS A 20 0.63 -13.89 -6.26
N LEU A 21 1.74 -13.17 -6.15
CA LEU A 21 2.59 -13.12 -4.97
C LEU A 21 2.55 -11.73 -4.33
N TYR A 22 2.57 -11.71 -3.00
CA TYR A 22 2.96 -10.56 -2.20
C TYR A 22 4.44 -10.70 -1.85
N MET A 23 5.24 -9.65 -2.05
CA MET A 23 6.69 -9.73 -1.88
C MET A 23 7.19 -8.52 -1.09
N LEU A 24 8.07 -8.77 -0.13
CA LEU A 24 8.93 -7.80 0.51
C LEU A 24 10.32 -7.94 -0.09
N THR A 25 10.86 -6.84 -0.60
CA THR A 25 12.16 -6.82 -1.29
C THR A 25 13.06 -5.72 -0.78
N GLU A 26 14.37 -5.90 -0.95
CA GLU A 26 15.32 -4.80 -0.88
C GLU A 26 15.20 -3.89 -2.11
N PRO A 27 15.69 -2.64 -2.04
CA PRO A 27 15.68 -1.73 -3.18
C PRO A 27 16.38 -2.27 -4.44
N GLN A 28 17.38 -3.14 -4.27
CA GLN A 28 18.14 -3.77 -5.35
C GLN A 28 17.41 -4.97 -5.98
N GLY A 29 16.23 -5.34 -5.46
CA GLY A 29 15.39 -6.41 -6.00
C GLY A 29 15.56 -7.77 -5.32
N LEU A 30 16.38 -7.89 -4.28
CA LEU A 30 16.47 -9.13 -3.49
C LEU A 30 15.13 -9.38 -2.76
N ILE A 31 14.55 -10.56 -2.95
CA ILE A 31 13.33 -10.96 -2.25
C ILE A 31 13.70 -11.42 -0.82
N ILE A 32 13.21 -10.70 0.17
CA ILE A 32 13.41 -11.02 1.60
C ILE A 32 12.35 -12.04 2.04
N LYS A 33 11.08 -11.80 1.68
CA LYS A 33 9.96 -12.63 2.07
C LYS A 33 8.84 -12.52 1.04
N PHE A 34 8.07 -13.59 0.85
CA PHE A 34 6.88 -13.55 0.02
C PHE A 34 5.75 -14.40 0.60
N SER A 35 4.52 -14.15 0.13
CA SER A 35 3.32 -14.91 0.46
C SER A 35 2.46 -15.09 -0.78
N LEU A 36 1.84 -16.27 -0.92
CA LEU A 36 0.96 -16.57 -2.04
C LEU A 36 -0.43 -15.99 -1.79
N TYR A 37 -1.02 -15.41 -2.84
CA TYR A 37 -2.44 -15.10 -2.81
C TYR A 37 -3.25 -16.35 -3.18
N VAL A 38 -3.92 -16.92 -2.17
CA VAL A 38 -4.77 -18.12 -2.29
C VAL A 38 -6.27 -17.79 -2.23
N GLY A 39 -6.67 -16.55 -2.50
CA GLY A 39 -8.07 -16.13 -2.48
C GLY A 39 -8.68 -16.09 -1.08
N VAL A 40 -9.91 -16.62 -0.94
CA VAL A 40 -10.69 -16.63 0.32
C VAL A 40 -10.09 -17.55 1.39
N LEU A 41 -9.20 -18.46 1.00
CA LEU A 41 -8.52 -19.41 1.90
C LEU A 41 -7.31 -18.83 2.62
N ASN A 42 -7.06 -17.53 2.50
CA ASN A 42 -5.97 -16.88 3.20
C ASN A 42 -6.45 -16.46 4.59
N ASP A 43 -5.80 -16.93 5.66
CA ASP A 43 -6.08 -16.53 7.05
C ASP A 43 -5.94 -15.02 7.28
N LEU A 44 -5.23 -14.32 6.39
CA LEU A 44 -5.07 -12.87 6.37
C LEU A 44 -6.18 -12.16 5.56
N GLY A 45 -7.18 -12.90 5.08
CA GLY A 45 -8.30 -12.39 4.30
C GLY A 45 -9.28 -11.52 5.09
N GLY A 46 -10.22 -10.88 4.38
CA GLY A 46 -11.27 -10.05 4.99
C GLY A 46 -10.89 -8.57 5.17
N LYS A 47 -11.56 -7.90 6.12
CA LYS A 47 -11.34 -6.46 6.37
C LYS A 47 -9.90 -6.21 6.78
N GLY A 48 -9.23 -5.30 6.07
CA GLY A 48 -7.84 -4.95 6.34
C GLY A 48 -6.80 -5.90 5.74
N HIS A 49 -7.19 -6.78 4.80
CA HIS A 49 -6.28 -7.74 4.15
C HIS A 49 -4.92 -7.13 3.73
N ALA A 50 -4.93 -5.95 3.09
CA ALA A 50 -3.70 -5.31 2.64
C ALA A 50 -2.76 -4.94 3.81
N ALA A 51 -3.31 -4.37 4.89
CA ALA A 51 -2.55 -4.02 6.09
C ALA A 51 -2.03 -5.28 6.82
N ASN A 52 -2.87 -6.31 6.93
CA ASN A 52 -2.49 -7.59 7.54
C ASN A 52 -1.35 -8.25 6.75
N MET A 53 -1.40 -8.20 5.42
CA MET A 53 -0.34 -8.73 4.56
C MET A 53 0.98 -8.00 4.76
N VAL A 54 0.98 -6.67 4.85
CA VAL A 54 2.20 -5.89 5.14
C VAL A 54 2.78 -6.29 6.50
N LEU A 55 1.95 -6.33 7.55
CA LEU A 55 2.41 -6.70 8.89
C LEU A 55 2.90 -8.16 8.97
N HIS A 56 2.33 -9.06 8.17
CA HIS A 56 2.76 -10.46 8.06
C HIS A 56 4.13 -10.62 7.37
N LEU A 57 4.42 -9.77 6.38
CA LEU A 57 5.71 -9.78 5.67
C LEU A 57 6.84 -9.12 6.47
N MET A 58 6.52 -8.23 7.41
CA MET A 58 7.47 -7.38 8.12
C MET A 58 8.04 -7.83 9.50
N PRO A 59 7.67 -8.95 10.17
CA PRO A 59 8.02 -9.18 11.59
C PRO A 59 9.47 -8.94 12.02
N GLU A 60 10.45 -9.31 11.20
CA GLU A 60 11.89 -9.18 11.50
C GLU A 60 12.50 -7.83 11.06
N LYS A 61 11.71 -6.99 10.40
CA LYS A 61 12.12 -5.69 9.87
C LYS A 61 11.41 -4.52 10.57
N LEU A 62 10.42 -4.80 11.40
CA LEU A 62 9.76 -3.80 12.25
C LEU A 62 10.71 -3.32 13.35
N ASN A 63 10.51 -2.09 13.81
CA ASN A 63 11.25 -1.42 14.88
C ASN A 63 12.71 -1.04 14.56
N ASN A 64 13.14 -1.22 13.32
CA ASN A 64 14.54 -1.00 12.90
C ASN A 64 14.77 0.36 12.22
N GLY A 65 13.77 1.24 12.13
CA GLY A 65 13.89 2.54 11.44
C GLY A 65 13.90 2.43 9.92
N HIS A 66 13.42 1.31 9.36
CA HIS A 66 13.31 1.14 7.90
C HIS A 66 12.18 1.98 7.30
N ALA A 67 12.28 2.28 6.00
CA ALA A 67 11.25 2.95 5.22
C ALA A 67 10.71 2.00 4.13
N LEU A 68 9.39 1.79 4.11
CA LEU A 68 8.71 0.99 3.10
C LEU A 68 8.27 1.86 1.92
N TYR A 69 8.38 1.31 0.71
CA TYR A 69 7.85 1.90 -0.51
C TYR A 69 6.79 0.95 -1.06
N MET A 70 5.53 1.42 -1.09
CA MET A 70 4.39 0.54 -1.34
C MET A 70 3.43 1.12 -2.38
N ASP A 71 2.80 0.21 -3.13
CA ASP A 71 1.73 0.54 -4.07
C ASP A 71 0.45 1.00 -3.34
N ASN A 72 -0.43 1.71 -4.07
CA ASN A 72 -1.68 2.27 -3.54
C ASN A 72 -2.59 1.26 -2.84
N PHE A 73 -2.50 -0.03 -3.21
CA PHE A 73 -3.32 -1.09 -2.67
C PHE A 73 -3.14 -1.24 -1.15
N TYR A 74 -1.89 -1.06 -0.67
CA TYR A 74 -1.50 -1.25 0.73
C TYR A 74 -1.69 0.02 1.57
N ASN A 75 -1.61 1.19 0.93
CA ASN A 75 -1.48 2.46 1.63
C ASN A 75 -2.79 2.91 2.29
N SER A 76 -2.71 3.26 3.58
CA SER A 76 -3.82 3.81 4.36
C SER A 76 -3.30 4.55 5.59
N TYR A 77 -4.09 5.50 6.11
CA TYR A 77 -3.75 6.20 7.35
C TYR A 77 -3.63 5.22 8.54
N ASP A 78 -4.54 4.26 8.66
CA ASP A 78 -4.52 3.33 9.80
C ASP A 78 -3.29 2.41 9.79
N LEU A 79 -2.81 2.00 8.60
CA LEU A 79 -1.55 1.27 8.50
C LEU A 79 -0.36 2.18 8.81
N ALA A 80 -0.40 3.44 8.35
CA ALA A 80 0.63 4.43 8.63
C ALA A 80 0.89 4.60 10.12
N SER A 81 -0.17 4.84 10.89
CA SER A 81 -0.08 5.03 12.33
C SER A 81 0.51 3.80 13.02
N LYS A 82 0.08 2.59 12.65
CA LYS A 82 0.62 1.33 13.20
C LYS A 82 2.10 1.10 12.88
N LEU A 83 2.57 1.54 11.72
CA LEU A 83 3.98 1.40 11.33
C LEU A 83 4.85 2.41 12.08
N ILE A 84 4.39 3.65 12.26
CA ILE A 84 5.07 4.67 13.08
C ILE A 84 5.24 4.17 14.53
N GLU A 85 4.18 3.61 15.13
CA GLU A 85 4.23 3.00 16.48
C GLU A 85 5.28 1.89 16.58
N LYS A 86 5.65 1.28 15.45
CA LYS A 86 6.67 0.24 15.32
C LYS A 86 7.97 0.76 14.69
N ASN A 87 8.29 2.04 14.88
CA ASN A 87 9.50 2.69 14.37
C ASN A 87 9.84 2.27 12.91
N THR A 88 8.81 2.29 12.06
CA THR A 88 8.88 1.90 10.65
C THR A 88 8.15 2.96 9.84
N PHE A 89 8.86 3.58 8.91
CA PHE A 89 8.31 4.62 8.04
C PHE A 89 7.77 4.00 6.76
N PHE A 90 6.93 4.72 6.03
CA PHE A 90 6.62 4.36 4.65
C PHE A 90 6.20 5.58 3.82
N THR A 91 6.24 5.39 2.50
CA THR A 91 5.72 6.35 1.54
C THR A 91 5.12 5.65 0.32
N GLY A 92 4.20 6.33 -0.35
CA GLY A 92 3.64 5.85 -1.61
C GLY A 92 2.39 6.61 -2.05
N THR A 93 1.83 6.19 -3.18
CA THR A 93 0.57 6.76 -3.69
C THR A 93 -0.60 6.32 -2.84
N LEU A 94 -1.61 7.19 -2.67
CA LEU A 94 -2.82 6.90 -1.92
C LEU A 94 -4.04 6.92 -2.85
N GLU A 95 -4.98 6.01 -2.63
CA GLU A 95 -6.29 6.08 -3.28
C GLU A 95 -7.18 7.07 -2.51
N LEU A 96 -7.69 8.11 -3.19
CA LEU A 96 -8.42 9.23 -2.55
C LEU A 96 -9.68 8.80 -1.76
N ASN A 97 -10.28 7.67 -2.14
CA ASN A 97 -11.48 7.13 -1.48
C ASN A 97 -11.17 6.31 -0.22
N ARG A 98 -9.89 6.22 0.19
CA ARG A 98 -9.50 5.50 1.40
C ARG A 98 -10.06 6.19 2.64
N LYS A 99 -10.48 5.39 3.62
CA LYS A 99 -10.95 5.87 4.91
C LYS A 99 -9.89 6.75 5.58
N ASN A 100 -10.32 7.77 6.31
CA ASN A 100 -9.47 8.73 7.02
C ASN A 100 -8.60 9.61 6.10
N THR A 101 -8.90 9.67 4.80
CA THR A 101 -8.34 10.70 3.89
C THR A 101 -9.02 12.04 4.14
N PRO A 102 -8.28 13.14 4.37
CA PRO A 102 -8.86 14.45 4.65
C PRO A 102 -9.71 14.98 3.48
N LYS A 103 -10.97 15.32 3.74
CA LYS A 103 -11.92 15.76 2.69
C LYS A 103 -11.48 17.04 2.00
N ASP A 104 -10.84 17.95 2.73
CA ASP A 104 -10.32 19.20 2.18
C ASP A 104 -9.15 18.97 1.21
N VAL A 105 -8.28 17.99 1.48
CA VAL A 105 -7.27 17.52 0.51
C VAL A 105 -7.96 16.95 -0.73
N VAL A 106 -8.95 16.07 -0.56
CA VAL A 106 -9.66 15.42 -1.68
C VAL A 106 -10.37 16.45 -2.55
N MET A 107 -11.12 17.39 -1.95
CA MET A 107 -11.96 18.37 -2.63
C MET A 107 -11.20 19.59 -3.18
N SER A 108 -9.93 19.78 -2.79
CA SER A 108 -9.12 20.90 -3.27
C SER A 108 -9.04 20.94 -4.80
N LYS A 109 -9.20 22.12 -5.39
CA LYS A 109 -9.02 22.34 -6.83
C LYS A 109 -7.63 22.93 -7.04
N LEU A 110 -6.73 22.14 -7.58
CA LEU A 110 -5.32 22.49 -7.78
C LEU A 110 -5.05 22.83 -9.25
N LYS A 111 -4.23 23.86 -9.49
CA LYS A 111 -3.58 24.10 -10.78
C LYS A 111 -2.40 23.15 -10.94
N LYS A 112 -1.99 22.92 -12.19
CA LYS A 112 -0.82 22.07 -12.48
C LYS A 112 0.41 22.61 -11.73
N GLY A 113 1.10 21.74 -11.01
CA GLY A 113 2.27 22.07 -10.17
C GLY A 113 1.91 22.37 -8.71
N GLU A 114 0.65 22.61 -8.37
CA GLU A 114 0.24 22.88 -7.00
C GLU A 114 0.07 21.59 -6.18
N THR A 115 0.33 21.72 -4.88
CA THR A 115 0.12 20.66 -3.89
C THR A 115 -0.65 21.20 -2.68
N VAL A 116 -1.43 20.33 -2.06
CA VAL A 116 -2.01 20.53 -0.73
C VAL A 116 -1.70 19.31 0.12
N ALA A 117 -1.44 19.51 1.41
CA ALA A 117 -1.21 18.43 2.35
C ALA A 117 -1.77 18.74 3.73
N LYS A 118 -2.09 17.68 4.47
CA LYS A 118 -2.45 17.70 5.88
C LYS A 118 -1.59 16.70 6.65
N TYR A 119 -1.34 17.04 7.90
CA TYR A 119 -0.47 16.29 8.79
C TYR A 119 -1.23 15.96 10.07
N SER A 120 -1.09 14.73 10.54
CA SER A 120 -1.65 14.27 11.81
C SER A 120 -0.81 13.13 12.35
N GLN A 121 -0.36 13.22 13.59
CA GLN A 121 0.31 12.13 14.31
C GLN A 121 1.48 11.49 13.53
N GLY A 122 2.32 12.33 12.90
CA GLY A 122 3.45 11.85 12.09
C GLY A 122 3.09 11.31 10.71
N VAL A 123 1.81 11.36 10.31
CA VAL A 123 1.36 10.96 8.97
C VAL A 123 0.98 12.19 8.16
N MET A 124 1.53 12.31 6.96
CA MET A 124 1.16 13.30 5.95
C MET A 124 0.34 12.65 4.85
N ILE A 125 -0.79 13.26 4.50
CA ILE A 125 -1.58 12.94 3.31
C ILE A 125 -1.63 14.18 2.42
N GLY A 126 -1.21 14.04 1.18
CA GLY A 126 -1.16 15.11 0.20
C GLY A 126 -1.83 14.76 -1.12
N LYS A 127 -2.13 15.81 -1.88
CA LYS A 127 -2.58 15.73 -3.27
C LYS A 127 -1.83 16.74 -4.11
N TRP A 128 -1.26 16.28 -5.21
CA TRP A 128 -0.55 17.10 -6.20
C TRP A 128 -1.22 16.97 -7.57
N ARG A 129 -1.25 18.07 -8.33
CA ARG A 129 -1.77 18.11 -9.69
C ARG A 129 -0.64 18.13 -10.71
N ASP A 130 -0.51 17.05 -11.47
CA ASP A 130 0.19 17.06 -12.76
C ASP A 130 -0.82 17.02 -13.91
N LYS A 131 -0.73 16.06 -14.84
CA LYS A 131 -1.76 15.79 -15.86
C LYS A 131 -3.09 15.34 -15.23
N ARG A 132 -3.02 14.70 -14.06
CA ARG A 132 -4.13 14.28 -13.20
C ARG A 132 -3.80 14.55 -11.74
N ASP A 133 -4.81 14.50 -10.89
CA ASP A 133 -4.62 14.48 -9.44
C ASP A 133 -3.89 13.18 -9.05
N VAL A 134 -2.87 13.31 -8.22
CA VAL A 134 -2.15 12.20 -7.59
C VAL A 134 -2.15 12.44 -6.09
N ALA A 135 -2.75 11.52 -5.34
CA ALA A 135 -2.67 11.54 -3.89
C ALA A 135 -1.50 10.67 -3.42
N TYR A 136 -0.91 11.06 -2.31
CA TYR A 136 0.22 10.38 -1.72
C TYR A 136 0.13 10.46 -0.20
N ILE A 137 0.78 9.50 0.45
CA ILE A 137 0.88 9.40 1.91
C ILE A 137 2.34 9.15 2.27
N SER A 138 2.81 9.78 3.34
CA SER A 138 4.16 9.59 3.85
C SER A 138 4.20 9.77 5.34
N THR A 139 5.16 9.11 5.99
CA THR A 139 5.48 9.25 7.42
C THR A 139 6.92 9.66 7.60
#